data_AF-A0A2E9C9Z5-F1
#
_entry.id   AF-A0A2E9C9Z5-F1
#
_cell.length_a   1.000
_cell.length_b   1.000
_cell.length_c   1.000
_cell.angle_alpha   90.00
_cell.angle_beta   90.00
_cell.angle_gamma   90.00
#
_symmetry.space_group_name_H-M   'P 1'
#
loop_
_entity.id
_entity.type
_entity.pdbx_description
1 polymer ?
#
loop_
_entity_poly.entity_id
_entity_poly.type
_entity_poly.pdbx_seq_one_letter_code
_entity_poly.pdbx_strand_id
1 'polypeptide(L)' 'MSSTYYPLWVEKLLFLGLIALGVYAGNALQDHLDGASLILSWVCGIPLVVLVLTEGIGRIIQSTFSK' A
#
# COMPACT_ATOMS: atom_id res chain seq x y z
N MET A 1 9.65 24.51 20.52
CA MET A 1 8.87 23.61 19.65
C MET A 1 9.84 22.61 19.02
N SER A 2 10.07 21.45 19.66
CA SER A 2 10.75 20.35 18.98
C SER A 2 9.72 19.69 18.06
N SER A 3 9.61 20.19 16.83
CA SER A 3 8.83 19.53 15.80
C SER A 3 9.58 18.24 15.48
N THR A 4 9.13 17.12 16.06
CA THR A 4 9.59 15.78 15.66
C THR A 4 9.10 15.58 14.24
N TYR A 5 9.92 15.98 13.28
CA TYR A 5 9.65 15.84 11.86
C TYR A 5 9.42 14.36 11.58
N TYR A 6 8.20 13.99 11.25
CA TYR A 6 7.91 12.65 10.79
C TYR A 6 8.75 12.36 9.53
N PRO A 7 9.63 11.34 9.54
CA PRO A 7 10.59 11.16 8.46
C PRO A 7 9.90 10.60 7.21
N LEU A 8 9.88 11.40 6.14
CA LEU A 8 9.30 11.07 4.83
C LEU A 8 9.85 9.76 4.22
N TRP A 9 11.01 9.28 4.66
CA TRP A 9 11.54 8.00 4.20
C TRP A 9 10.68 6.82 4.68
N VAL A 10 10.03 6.93 5.85
CA VAL A 10 9.24 5.83 6.42
C VAL A 10 8.03 5.55 5.55
N GLU A 11 7.35 6.58 5.04
CA GLU A 11 6.26 6.41 4.07
C GLU A 11 6.73 5.75 2.77
N LYS A 12 7.94 6.07 2.29
CA LYS A 12 8.51 5.43 1.11
C LYS A 12 8.80 3.95 1.33
N LEU A 13 9.37 3.56 2.47
CA LEU A 13 9.61 2.16 2.81
C LEU A 13 8.29 1.39 2.95
N LEU A 14 7.29 2.03 3.55
CA LEU A 14 5.97 1.44 3.73
C LEU A 14 5.29 1.22 2.37
N PHE A 15 5.37 2.20 1.46
CA PHE A 15 4.86 2.08 0.10
C PHE A 15 5.55 0.95 -0.68
N LEU A 16 6.88 0.86 -0.63
CA LEU A 16 7.62 -0.23 -1.27
C LEU A 16 7.25 -1.60 -0.68
N GLY A 17 7.06 -1.67 0.64
CA GLY A 17 6.58 -2.87 1.32
C GLY A 17 5.17 -3.29 0.87
N LEU A 18 4.25 -2.34 0.72
CA LEU A 18 2.91 -2.59 0.20
C LEU A 18 2.92 -3.03 -1.26
N ILE A 19 3.81 -2.49 -2.10
CA ILE A 19 4.00 -2.96 -3.48
C ILE A 19 4.49 -4.42 -3.47
N ALA A 20 5.51 -4.74 -2.68
CA ALA A 20 6.03 -6.10 -2.59
C ALA A 20 4.96 -7.09 -2.12
N LEU A 21 4.17 -6.70 -1.12
CA LEU A 21 3.02 -7.47 -0.64
C LEU A 21 1.95 -7.62 -1.74
N GLY A 22 1.69 -6.56 -2.50
CA GLY A 22 0.76 -6.57 -3.64
C GLY A 22 1.19 -7.54 -4.73
N VAL A 23 2.49 -7.56 -5.09
CA VAL A 23 3.05 -8.53 -6.05
C VAL A 23 2.92 -9.96 -5.52
N TYR A 24 3.24 -10.18 -4.25
CA TYR A 24 3.05 -11.50 -3.61
C TYR A 24 1.59 -11.95 -3.64
N ALA A 25 0.65 -11.07 -3.27
CA ALA A 25 -0.77 -11.34 -3.30
C ALA A 25 -1.25 -11.61 -4.74
N GLY A 26 -0.78 -10.84 -5.72
CA GLY A 26 -1.09 -11.07 -7.13
C GLY A 26 -0.60 -12.43 -7.62
N ASN A 27 0.56 -12.90 -7.16
CA ASN A 27 1.06 -14.24 -7.46
C ASN A 27 0.18 -15.31 -6.83
N ALA A 28 -0.19 -15.17 -5.55
CA ALA A 28 -1.09 -16.10 -4.88
C ALA A 28 -2.51 -16.13 -5.49
N LEU A 29 -2.97 -15.01 -6.05
CA LEU A 29 -4.26 -14.92 -6.73
C LEU A 29 -4.31 -15.69 -8.06
N GLN A 30 -3.16 -16.03 -8.65
CA GLN A 30 -3.11 -16.83 -9.89
C GLN A 30 -3.70 -18.23 -9.69
N ASP A 31 -3.64 -18.78 -8.47
CA ASP A 31 -4.23 -20.09 -8.15
C ASP A 31 -5.76 -20.04 -8.00
N HIS A 32 -6.35 -18.85 -7.98
CA HIS A 32 -7.79 -18.63 -7.71
C HIS A 32 -8.54 -17.87 -8.81
N LEU A 33 -7.82 -17.16 -9.69
CA LEU A 33 -8.39 -16.29 -10.71
C LEU A 33 -7.71 -16.54 -12.05
N ASP A 34 -8.52 -16.55 -13.12
CA ASP A 34 -8.04 -16.78 -14.48
C ASP A 34 -8.45 -15.66 -15.45
N GLY A 35 -7.70 -15.55 -16.54
CA GLY A 35 -7.98 -14.70 -17.69
C GLY A 35 -8.21 -13.23 -17.31
N ALA A 36 -9.35 -12.68 -17.70
CA ALA A 36 -9.67 -11.26 -17.51
C ALA A 36 -9.71 -10.84 -16.03
N SER A 37 -10.14 -11.73 -15.13
CA SER A 37 -10.26 -11.44 -13.70
C SER A 37 -8.89 -11.28 -13.03
N LEU A 38 -7.92 -12.11 -13.43
CA LEU A 38 -6.55 -12.04 -12.98
C LEU A 38 -5.88 -10.74 -13.47
N ILE A 39 -6.06 -10.39 -14.74
CA ILE A 39 -5.53 -9.15 -15.32
C ILE A 39 -6.11 -7.92 -14.60
N LEU A 40 -7.43 -7.89 -14.35
CA LEU A 40 -8.07 -6.80 -13.61
C LEU A 40 -7.54 -6.67 -12.18
N SER A 41 -7.27 -7.80 -11.51
CA SER A 41 -6.65 -7.79 -10.18
C SER A 41 -5.25 -7.17 -10.21
N TRP A 42 -4.42 -7.57 -11.17
CA TRP A 42 -3.05 -7.06 -11.30
C TRP A 42 -2.96 -5.59 -11.72
N VAL A 43 -3.82 -5.14 -12.63
CA VAL A 43 -3.73 -3.79 -13.22
C VAL A 43 -4.54 -2.75 -12.42
N CYS A 44 -5.65 -3.15 -11.79
CA CYS A 44 -6.52 -2.23 -11.05
C CYS A 44 -6.69 -2.62 -9.58
N GLY A 45 -7.05 -3.86 -9.27
CA GLY A 45 -7.42 -4.27 -7.91
C GLY A 45 -6.29 -4.06 -6.89
N ILE A 46 -5.16 -4.71 -7.12
CA ILE A 46 -3.97 -4.67 -6.27
C ILE A 46 -3.42 -3.24 -6.20
N PRO A 47 -3.21 -2.50 -7.31
CA PRO A 47 -2.77 -1.11 -7.25
C PRO A 47 -3.69 -0.20 -6.43
N LEU A 48 -5.01 -0.35 -6.57
CA LEU A 48 -5.99 0.48 -5.85
C LEU A 48 -5.95 0.18 -4.35
N VAL A 49 -5.83 -1.10 -3.96
CA VAL A 49 -5.63 -1.50 -2.55
C VAL A 49 -4.35 -0.91 -1.97
N VAL A 50 -3.24 -0.97 -2.71
CA VAL A 50 -1.95 -0.38 -2.27
C VAL A 50 -2.09 1.12 -2.03
N LEU A 51 -2.75 1.85 -2.93
CA LEU A 51 -2.98 3.29 -2.77
C LEU A 51 -3.85 3.62 -1.56
N VAL A 52 -4.97 2.91 -1.38
CA VAL A 52 -5.88 3.11 -0.25
C VAL A 52 -5.18 2.82 1.08
N LEU A 53 -4.41 1.74 1.17
CA LEU A 53 -3.64 1.41 2.37
C LEU A 53 -2.56 2.45 2.65
N THR A 54 -1.86 2.92 1.62
CA THR A 54 -0.83 3.96 1.77
C THR A 54 -1.43 5.26 2.30
N GLU A 55 -2.55 5.71 1.72
CA GLU A 55 -3.24 6.92 2.19
C GLU A 55 -3.80 6.74 3.61
N GLY A 56 -4.44 5.60 3.88
CA GLY A 56 -5.02 5.29 5.19
C GLY A 56 -3.97 5.29 6.29
N ILE A 57 -2.82 4.63 6.05
CA ILE A 57 -1.70 4.60 6.99
C ILE A 57 -1.12 6.01 7.17
N GLY A 58 -0.92 6.77 6.09
CA GLY A 58 -0.48 8.15 6.16
C GLY A 58 -1.40 9.02 7.04
N ARG A 59 -2.72 8.90 6.88
CA ARG A 59 -3.71 9.61 7.71
C ARG A 59 -3.68 9.18 9.18
N ILE A 60 -3.53 7.88 9.48
CA ILE A 60 -3.44 7.35 10.85
C ILE A 60 -2.17 7.84 11.55
N ILE A 61 -1.05 7.83 10.84
CA ILE A 61 0.21 8.32 11.37
C ILE A 61 0.10 9.83 11.62
N GLN A 62 -0.39 10.60 10.65
CA GLN A 62 -0.60 12.04 10.82
C GLN A 62 -1.53 12.34 12.01
N SER A 63 -2.63 11.60 12.20
CA SER A 63 -3.52 11.81 13.35
C SER A 63 -2.89 11.46 14.70
N THR A 64 -1.91 10.54 14.71
CA THR A 64 -1.19 10.13 15.94
C THR A 64 -0.07 11.10 16.30
N PHE A 65 0.64 11.63 15.31
CA PHE A 65 1.81 12.50 15.51
C PHE A 65 1.50 13.99 15.45
N SER A 66 0.36 14.38 14.86
CA SER A 66 -0.11 15.76 14.85
C SER A 66 -0.89 16.06 16.13
N LYS A 67 -0.18 16.46 17.19
CA LYS A 67 -0.74 17.24 18.30
C LYS A 67 -0.36 18.71 18.13
#